data_AF-A0A9D6LW79-F1
#
_entry.id   AF-A0A9D6LW79-F1
#
_cell.length_a   1.000
_cell.length_b   1.000
_cell.length_c   1.000
_cell.angle_alpha   90.00
_cell.angle_beta   90.00
_cell.angle_gamma   90.00
#
_symmetry.space_group_name_H-M   'P 1'
#
loop_
_entity.id
_entity.type
_entity.pdbx_description
1 polymer ?
#
loop_
_entity_poly.entity_id
_entity_poly.type
_entity_poly.pdbx_seq_one_letter_code
_entity_poly.pdbx_strand_id
1 'polypeptide(L)'
;MTNQIQTARWWQAPVTRIAGMTVGLLIAVGLTQIIQARLEGLSHFVIGGVIAILPAALWLTIFYFQNRALTPPKAMVKEVFIASILLAAAVGVPLVRSMFRIQDWFDLSVLHEALGAILIVGVTQEFLKFAAVRWTVYPTEHFREHLDGILFAVVASLGYTTVLNLYYVYDNPSLDLAVGVIRVTITTLSQAAFACVLGYFLGRAKFEGDDIVQLPKGLVLAALLNGIFTFGREQVNQKFEINLLNSLFIVVAFAAVVLPGIFALMQRAAMQPPRKILETRSDHFVAWVLIGITLVALGAGWYVKNSAENRTRAFQSTANGISLMFPAYWSQGSEEGALVAFSDPRGSTTFVSRPRAGMDMSASVPVVVIGEDVLWLKGQKLFIFSRQGDATAFARLENIWRNLLASVRLD
;
A
#
# COMPACT_ATOMS: atom_id res chain seq x y z
N MET A 1 29.45 20.54 -25.20
CA MET A 1 28.92 21.41 -24.12
C MET A 1 27.51 21.92 -24.38
N THR A 2 27.19 22.45 -25.57
CA THR A 2 25.87 23.01 -25.93
C THR A 2 24.65 22.11 -25.62
N ASN A 3 24.72 20.80 -25.87
CA ASN A 3 23.62 19.88 -25.53
C ASN A 3 23.36 19.74 -24.02
N GLN A 4 24.39 19.79 -23.16
CA GLN A 4 24.18 19.68 -21.71
C GLN A 4 23.54 20.95 -21.12
N ILE A 5 23.77 22.11 -21.72
CA ILE A 5 23.08 23.35 -21.34
C ILE A 5 21.58 23.25 -21.72
N GLN A 6 21.25 22.56 -22.82
CA GLN A 6 19.84 22.30 -23.16
C GLN A 6 19.18 21.25 -22.26
N THR A 7 19.85 20.15 -21.90
CA THR A 7 19.27 19.17 -20.95
C THR A 7 19.08 19.77 -19.56
N ALA A 8 20.00 20.63 -19.10
CA ALA A 8 19.82 21.41 -17.87
C ALA A 8 18.59 22.34 -17.96
N ARG A 9 18.41 23.07 -19.07
CA ARG A 9 17.21 23.92 -19.30
C ARG A 9 15.91 23.10 -19.34
N TRP A 10 15.94 21.84 -19.77
CA TRP A 10 14.78 20.96 -19.71
C TRP A 10 14.37 20.57 -18.29
N TRP A 11 15.26 20.63 -17.30
CA TRP A 11 14.87 20.49 -15.89
C TRP A 11 14.46 21.82 -15.25
N GLN A 12 14.91 22.97 -15.76
CA GLN A 12 14.70 24.30 -15.13
C GLN A 12 13.27 24.86 -15.15
N ALA A 13 12.28 24.16 -15.71
CA ALA A 13 10.87 24.57 -15.70
C ALA A 13 9.94 23.62 -14.91
N PRO A 14 10.20 23.36 -13.61
CA PRO A 14 9.34 22.49 -12.81
C PRO A 14 7.94 23.10 -12.62
N VAL A 15 7.85 24.41 -12.41
CA VAL A 15 6.59 25.11 -12.11
C VAL A 15 5.58 24.98 -13.23
N THR A 16 5.97 25.19 -14.50
CA THR A 16 5.03 25.10 -15.64
C THR A 16 4.57 23.67 -15.90
N ARG A 17 5.41 22.66 -15.62
CA ARG A 17 5.03 21.25 -15.71
C ARG A 17 4.12 20.81 -14.57
N ILE A 18 4.43 21.20 -13.34
CA ILE A 18 3.56 20.95 -12.18
C ILE A 18 2.20 21.63 -12.41
N ALA A 19 2.17 22.88 -12.90
CA ALA A 19 0.93 23.56 -13.27
C ALA A 19 0.17 22.83 -14.38
N GLY A 20 0.85 22.41 -15.45
CA GLY A 20 0.22 21.64 -16.55
C GLY A 20 -0.35 20.30 -16.11
N MET A 21 0.37 19.55 -15.26
CA MET A 21 -0.13 18.30 -14.66
C MET A 21 -1.29 18.54 -13.69
N THR A 22 -1.27 19.63 -12.94
CA THR A 22 -2.37 20.04 -12.04
C THR A 22 -3.63 20.40 -12.84
N VAL A 23 -3.49 21.19 -13.91
CA VAL A 23 -4.60 21.50 -14.83
C VAL A 23 -5.14 20.24 -15.51
N GLY A 24 -4.27 19.35 -15.98
CA GLY A 24 -4.67 18.05 -16.54
C GLY A 24 -5.44 17.18 -15.55
N LEU A 25 -5.02 17.14 -14.29
CA LEU A 25 -5.73 16.43 -13.22
C LEU A 25 -7.10 17.05 -12.93
N LEU A 26 -7.19 18.39 -12.84
CA LEU A 26 -8.47 19.09 -12.63
C LEU A 26 -9.45 18.86 -13.80
N ILE A 27 -8.97 18.84 -15.04
CA ILE A 27 -9.77 18.50 -16.22
C ILE A 27 -10.25 17.05 -16.13
N ALA A 28 -9.38 16.09 -15.79
CA ALA A 28 -9.76 14.68 -15.64
C ALA A 28 -10.83 14.48 -14.55
N VAL A 29 -10.69 15.17 -13.42
CA VAL A 29 -11.68 15.18 -12.32
C VAL A 29 -13.02 15.76 -12.78
N GLY A 30 -13.02 16.90 -13.48
CA GLY A 30 -14.23 17.50 -14.03
C GLY A 30 -14.93 16.61 -15.06
N LEU A 31 -14.16 15.96 -15.94
CA LEU A 31 -14.69 14.97 -16.89
C LEU A 31 -15.32 13.77 -16.17
N THR A 32 -14.70 13.26 -15.10
CA THR A 32 -15.30 12.14 -14.36
C THR A 32 -16.64 12.49 -13.72
N GLN A 33 -16.84 13.71 -13.22
CA GLN A 33 -18.15 14.11 -12.68
C GLN A 33 -19.26 14.13 -13.74
N ILE A 34 -18.93 14.53 -14.98
CA ILE A 34 -19.88 14.54 -16.11
C ILE A 34 -20.20 13.10 -16.57
N ILE A 35 -19.19 12.22 -16.56
CA ILE A 35 -19.29 10.85 -17.06
C ILE A 35 -19.98 9.93 -16.02
N GLN A 36 -19.62 10.03 -14.75
CA GLN A 36 -20.12 9.16 -13.66
C GLN A 36 -21.65 9.19 -13.52
N ALA A 37 -22.28 10.34 -13.79
CA ALA A 37 -23.74 10.49 -13.81
C ALA A 37 -24.46 9.68 -14.92
N ARG A 38 -23.73 8.89 -15.73
CA ARG A 38 -24.23 8.11 -16.86
C ARG A 38 -23.73 6.66 -16.88
N LEU A 39 -23.05 6.20 -15.83
CA LEU A 39 -22.43 4.88 -15.78
C LEU A 39 -23.04 4.00 -14.70
N GLU A 40 -23.32 2.75 -15.06
CA GLU A 40 -23.77 1.71 -14.15
C GLU A 40 -23.03 0.39 -14.40
N GLY A 41 -22.85 -0.41 -13.34
CA GLY A 41 -22.30 -1.76 -13.39
C GLY A 41 -20.96 -1.89 -14.11
N LEU A 42 -20.90 -2.77 -15.12
CA LEU A 42 -19.68 -3.10 -15.84
C LEU A 42 -19.03 -1.90 -16.55
N SER A 43 -19.81 -0.91 -16.97
CA SER A 43 -19.29 0.30 -17.62
C SER A 43 -18.43 1.14 -16.66
N HIS A 44 -18.85 1.25 -15.40
CA HIS A 44 -18.13 1.93 -14.33
C HIS A 44 -16.81 1.24 -14.00
N PHE A 45 -16.85 -0.09 -13.86
CA PHE A 45 -15.66 -0.92 -13.61
C PHE A 45 -14.61 -0.80 -14.73
N VAL A 46 -15.04 -0.90 -16.00
CA VAL A 46 -14.14 -0.77 -17.17
C VAL A 46 -13.49 0.62 -17.21
N ILE A 47 -14.26 1.69 -16.95
CA ILE A 47 -13.74 3.06 -16.97
C ILE A 47 -12.80 3.32 -15.78
N GLY A 48 -13.09 2.76 -14.60
CA GLY A 48 -12.13 2.71 -13.49
C GLY A 48 -10.82 2.02 -13.88
N GLY A 49 -10.89 0.88 -14.56
CA GLY A 49 -9.71 0.16 -15.07
C GLY A 49 -8.87 0.98 -16.07
N VAL A 50 -9.53 1.73 -16.96
CA VAL A 50 -8.85 2.69 -17.84
C VAL A 50 -8.17 3.80 -17.04
N ILE A 51 -8.86 4.39 -16.06
CA ILE A 51 -8.31 5.41 -15.16
C ILE A 51 -7.06 4.89 -14.44
N ALA A 52 -7.09 3.65 -13.92
CA ALA A 52 -5.96 3.02 -13.21
C ALA A 52 -4.66 2.94 -14.05
N ILE A 53 -4.79 2.72 -15.36
CA ILE A 53 -3.68 2.57 -16.31
C ILE A 53 -3.23 3.92 -16.89
N LEU A 54 -4.14 4.89 -17.00
CA LEU A 54 -3.94 6.14 -17.74
C LEU A 54 -2.70 6.95 -17.33
N PRO A 55 -2.36 7.14 -16.03
CA PRO A 55 -1.13 7.84 -15.65
C PRO A 55 0.15 7.16 -16.14
N ALA A 56 0.21 5.83 -16.09
CA ALA A 56 1.36 5.07 -16.58
C ALA A 56 1.48 5.17 -18.10
N ALA A 57 0.36 5.04 -18.82
CA ALA A 57 0.31 5.21 -20.27
C ALA A 57 0.73 6.63 -20.70
N LEU A 58 0.24 7.67 -20.00
CA LEU A 58 0.57 9.06 -20.27
C LEU A 58 2.07 9.35 -20.03
N TRP A 59 2.63 8.90 -18.92
CA TRP A 59 4.07 9.05 -18.65
C TRP A 59 4.94 8.31 -19.67
N LEU A 60 4.63 7.05 -20.00
CA LEU A 60 5.35 6.29 -21.02
C LEU A 60 5.23 6.94 -22.41
N THR A 61 4.08 7.55 -22.72
CA THR A 61 3.87 8.28 -23.98
C THR A 61 4.71 9.56 -24.04
N ILE A 62 4.78 10.32 -22.93
CA ILE A 62 5.67 11.49 -22.81
C ILE A 62 7.14 11.07 -23.00
N PHE A 63 7.59 9.95 -22.43
CA PHE A 63 8.93 9.41 -22.67
C PHE A 63 9.13 8.95 -24.13
N TYR A 64 8.12 8.34 -24.74
CA TYR A 64 8.18 7.86 -26.13
C TYR A 64 8.40 8.98 -27.16
N PHE A 65 7.83 10.16 -26.91
CA PHE A 65 7.96 11.35 -27.76
C PHE A 65 9.15 12.25 -27.43
N GLN A 66 9.96 11.94 -26.41
CA GLN A 66 11.20 12.65 -26.12
C GLN A 66 12.32 12.32 -27.13
N ASN A 67 13.32 13.20 -27.22
CA ASN A 67 14.37 13.18 -28.24
C ASN A 67 15.12 11.84 -28.32
N ARG A 68 14.98 11.16 -29.47
CA ARG A 68 15.55 9.83 -29.78
C ARG A 68 17.06 9.67 -29.50
N ALA A 69 17.83 10.77 -29.47
CA ALA A 69 19.26 10.75 -29.17
C ALA A 69 19.58 10.50 -27.67
N LEU A 70 18.60 10.72 -26.78
CA LEU A 70 18.75 10.57 -25.33
C LEU A 70 17.84 9.45 -24.77
N THR A 71 16.77 9.07 -25.48
CA THR A 71 15.88 7.98 -25.05
C THR A 71 16.61 6.63 -25.04
N PRO A 72 16.53 5.83 -23.96
CA PRO A 72 17.02 4.45 -23.99
C PRO A 72 16.20 3.56 -24.96
N PRO A 73 16.67 2.35 -25.28
CA PRO A 73 15.96 1.47 -26.19
C PRO A 73 14.57 1.13 -25.64
N LYS A 74 13.56 1.28 -26.50
CA LYS A 74 12.14 1.04 -26.16
C LYS A 74 11.87 -0.36 -25.63
N ALA A 75 12.66 -1.35 -26.08
CA ALA A 75 12.62 -2.72 -25.58
C ALA A 75 12.87 -2.78 -24.06
N MET A 76 13.90 -2.09 -23.57
CA MET A 76 14.28 -2.11 -22.16
C MET A 76 13.27 -1.40 -21.26
N VAL A 77 12.69 -0.29 -21.75
CA VAL A 77 11.59 0.39 -21.06
C VAL A 77 10.39 -0.56 -20.92
N LYS A 78 10.06 -1.31 -21.97
CA LYS A 78 9.00 -2.33 -21.94
C LYS A 78 9.35 -3.50 -21.00
N GLU A 79 10.57 -4.01 -21.05
CA GLU A 79 11.05 -5.12 -20.19
C GLU A 79 10.98 -4.76 -18.71
N VAL A 80 11.53 -3.61 -18.31
CA VAL A 80 11.49 -3.13 -16.92
C VAL A 80 10.05 -2.93 -16.44
N PHE A 81 9.20 -2.34 -17.29
CA PHE A 81 7.78 -2.10 -16.99
C PHE A 81 7.01 -3.42 -16.78
N ILE A 82 7.16 -4.38 -17.70
CA ILE A 82 6.50 -5.69 -17.61
C ILE A 82 7.05 -6.51 -16.44
N ALA A 83 8.37 -6.55 -16.25
CA ALA A 83 8.99 -7.25 -15.11
C ALA A 83 8.46 -6.71 -13.78
N SER A 84 8.30 -5.39 -13.64
CA SER A 84 7.75 -4.79 -12.44
C SER A 84 6.24 -5.06 -12.25
N ILE A 85 5.45 -5.11 -13.33
CA ILE A 85 4.04 -5.58 -13.27
C ILE A 85 3.99 -7.02 -12.75
N LEU A 86 4.82 -7.92 -13.30
CA LEU A 86 4.85 -9.33 -12.91
C LEU A 86 5.29 -9.49 -11.45
N LEU A 87 6.34 -8.78 -11.01
CA LEU A 87 6.80 -8.81 -9.61
C LEU A 87 5.74 -8.22 -8.65
N ALA A 88 5.06 -7.15 -9.03
CA ALA A 88 3.97 -6.58 -8.24
C ALA A 88 2.79 -7.55 -8.11
N ALA A 89 2.35 -8.16 -9.22
CA ALA A 89 1.17 -9.03 -9.25
C ALA A 89 1.43 -10.42 -8.62
N ALA A 90 2.60 -11.02 -8.87
CA ALA A 90 2.92 -12.38 -8.44
C ALA A 90 3.54 -12.46 -7.03
N VAL A 91 4.26 -11.40 -6.60
CA VAL A 91 4.96 -11.40 -5.29
C VAL A 91 4.45 -10.27 -4.41
N GLY A 92 4.50 -9.01 -4.88
CA GLY A 92 4.30 -7.84 -4.04
C GLY A 92 2.92 -7.74 -3.40
N VAL A 93 1.86 -7.81 -4.22
CA VAL A 93 0.48 -7.75 -3.74
C VAL A 93 0.10 -8.98 -2.89
N PRO A 94 0.38 -10.24 -3.31
CA PRO A 94 0.11 -11.42 -2.47
C PRO A 94 0.87 -11.41 -1.13
N LEU A 95 2.14 -10.97 -1.12
CA LEU A 95 2.93 -10.89 0.11
C LEU A 95 2.31 -9.89 1.10
N VAL A 96 2.02 -8.66 0.64
CA VAL A 96 1.43 -7.61 1.47
C VAL A 96 0.01 -7.95 1.93
N ARG A 97 -0.87 -8.37 1.02
CA ARG A 97 -2.31 -8.53 1.29
C ARG A 97 -2.71 -9.90 1.83
N SER A 98 -2.06 -10.98 1.37
CA SER A 98 -2.48 -12.35 1.66
C SER A 98 -1.61 -13.03 2.72
N MET A 99 -0.29 -12.78 2.70
CA MET A 99 0.62 -13.34 3.72
C MET A 99 0.70 -12.45 4.97
N PHE A 100 1.02 -11.17 4.80
CA PHE A 100 1.12 -10.23 5.92
C PHE A 100 -0.22 -9.63 6.34
N ARG A 101 -1.20 -9.56 5.43
CA ARG A 101 -2.60 -9.18 5.72
C ARG A 101 -2.73 -7.84 6.43
N ILE A 102 -1.94 -6.85 6.02
CA ILE A 102 -1.76 -5.60 6.77
C ILE A 102 -3.07 -4.83 6.96
N GLN A 103 -3.99 -4.94 5.99
CA GLN A 103 -5.34 -4.39 6.09
C GLN A 103 -6.12 -4.89 7.32
N ASP A 104 -5.84 -6.09 7.83
CA ASP A 104 -6.55 -6.67 8.98
C ASP A 104 -6.01 -6.17 10.34
N TRP A 105 -4.94 -5.36 10.37
CA TRP A 105 -4.30 -4.96 11.63
C TRP A 105 -3.74 -3.53 11.66
N PHE A 106 -4.01 -2.72 10.61
CA PHE A 106 -3.78 -1.27 10.64
C PHE A 106 -4.50 -0.60 11.82
N ASP A 107 -5.79 -0.87 12.02
CA ASP A 107 -6.66 -0.19 13.02
C ASP A 107 -6.39 -0.60 14.49
N LEU A 108 -5.32 -1.34 14.75
CA LEU A 108 -4.95 -1.79 16.10
C LEU A 108 -4.28 -0.70 16.93
N SER A 109 -3.28 -0.03 16.34
CA SER A 109 -2.53 1.07 16.96
C SER A 109 -1.59 1.71 15.95
N VAL A 110 -1.43 3.02 16.06
CA VAL A 110 -0.54 3.87 15.25
C VAL A 110 0.86 3.28 15.07
N LEU A 111 1.44 2.66 16.11
CA LEU A 111 2.79 2.06 16.02
C LEU A 111 2.83 0.79 15.16
N HIS A 112 1.84 -0.11 15.28
CA HIS A 112 1.78 -1.31 14.43
C HIS A 112 1.56 -0.89 12.97
N GLU A 113 0.63 0.01 12.74
CA GLU A 113 0.36 0.64 11.45
C GLU A 113 1.62 1.27 10.81
N ALA A 114 2.37 2.10 11.54
CA ALA A 114 3.62 2.68 11.05
C ALA A 114 4.69 1.61 10.72
N LEU A 115 4.86 0.62 11.59
CA LEU A 115 5.85 -0.45 11.40
C LEU A 115 5.46 -1.37 10.23
N GLY A 116 4.19 -1.71 10.06
CA GLY A 116 3.70 -2.49 8.92
C GLY A 116 3.87 -1.76 7.59
N ALA A 117 3.54 -0.46 7.56
CA ALA A 117 3.74 0.38 6.40
C ALA A 117 5.23 0.48 6.00
N ILE A 118 6.15 0.62 6.97
CA ILE A 118 7.59 0.71 6.67
C ILE A 118 8.22 -0.66 6.37
N LEU A 119 8.17 -1.59 7.32
CA LEU A 119 8.92 -2.86 7.28
C LEU A 119 8.38 -3.85 6.26
N ILE A 120 7.09 -3.74 5.88
CA ILE A 120 6.45 -4.65 4.96
C ILE A 120 6.07 -3.94 3.66
N VAL A 121 5.23 -2.89 3.69
CA VAL A 121 4.79 -2.23 2.44
C VAL A 121 5.96 -1.56 1.73
N GLY A 122 6.62 -0.61 2.39
CA GLY A 122 7.73 0.15 1.81
C GLY A 122 8.87 -0.75 1.35
N VAL A 123 9.36 -1.63 2.23
CA VAL A 123 10.45 -2.56 1.89
C VAL A 123 10.06 -3.48 0.71
N THR A 124 8.88 -4.11 0.73
CA THR A 124 8.46 -5.01 -0.38
C THR A 124 8.39 -4.26 -1.70
N GLN A 125 7.72 -3.10 -1.73
CA GLN A 125 7.50 -2.37 -2.96
C GLN A 125 8.80 -1.81 -3.55
N GLU A 126 9.67 -1.22 -2.73
CA GLU A 126 10.94 -0.69 -3.23
C GLU A 126 11.93 -1.80 -3.58
N PHE A 127 11.97 -2.91 -2.84
CA PHE A 127 12.82 -4.05 -3.19
C PHE A 127 12.41 -4.70 -4.52
N LEU A 128 11.10 -4.86 -4.78
CA LEU A 128 10.64 -5.43 -6.04
C LEU A 128 10.86 -4.49 -7.24
N LYS A 129 10.73 -3.16 -7.04
CA LYS A 129 11.12 -2.16 -8.06
C LYS A 129 12.64 -2.15 -8.30
N PHE A 130 13.44 -2.27 -7.23
CA PHE A 130 14.89 -2.46 -7.32
C PHE A 130 15.23 -3.71 -8.14
N ALA A 131 14.66 -4.86 -7.78
CA ALA A 131 14.84 -6.14 -8.44
C ALA A 131 14.50 -6.07 -9.94
N ALA A 132 13.36 -5.44 -10.29
CA ALA A 132 12.95 -5.23 -11.67
C ALA A 132 14.04 -4.54 -12.51
N VAL A 133 14.64 -3.46 -12.00
CA VAL A 133 15.72 -2.75 -12.71
C VAL A 133 17.05 -3.51 -12.65
N ARG A 134 17.37 -4.06 -11.48
CA ARG A 134 18.67 -4.69 -11.15
C ARG A 134 18.94 -5.96 -11.97
N TRP A 135 17.91 -6.71 -12.32
CA TRP A 135 18.04 -7.96 -13.07
C TRP A 135 17.63 -7.87 -14.55
N THR A 136 17.08 -6.75 -15.02
CA THR A 136 16.80 -6.53 -16.46
C THR A 136 17.87 -5.64 -17.09
N VAL A 137 17.83 -4.34 -16.82
CA VAL A 137 18.60 -3.33 -17.56
C VAL A 137 19.93 -2.96 -16.92
N TYR A 138 20.04 -3.03 -15.59
CA TYR A 138 21.26 -2.68 -14.86
C TYR A 138 22.54 -3.39 -15.36
N PRO A 139 22.55 -4.72 -15.64
CA PRO A 139 23.75 -5.41 -16.12
C PRO A 139 24.09 -5.11 -17.59
N THR A 140 23.22 -4.41 -18.33
CA THR A 140 23.41 -4.17 -19.76
C THR A 140 24.24 -2.91 -20.06
N GLU A 141 24.77 -2.85 -21.27
CA GLU A 141 25.47 -1.69 -21.84
C GLU A 141 24.57 -0.45 -22.04
N HIS A 142 23.24 -0.63 -22.04
CA HIS A 142 22.28 0.45 -22.30
C HIS A 142 22.05 1.38 -21.10
N PHE A 143 22.40 0.92 -19.90
CA PHE A 143 22.46 1.75 -18.69
C PHE A 143 23.85 2.42 -18.66
N ARG A 144 23.90 3.67 -19.15
CA ARG A 144 25.08 4.42 -19.59
C ARG A 144 25.37 5.66 -18.74
N GLU A 145 24.37 6.22 -18.06
CA GLU A 145 24.53 7.41 -17.22
C GLU A 145 23.76 7.33 -15.88
N HIS A 146 24.15 8.16 -14.91
CA HIS A 146 23.50 8.20 -13.58
C HIS A 146 21.97 8.44 -13.66
N LEU A 147 21.53 9.18 -14.69
CA LEU A 147 20.12 9.48 -14.96
C LEU A 147 19.33 8.25 -15.42
N ASP A 148 19.95 7.25 -16.07
CA ASP A 148 19.29 5.98 -16.42
C ASP A 148 18.81 5.24 -15.17
N GLY A 149 19.54 5.35 -14.05
CA GLY A 149 19.12 4.80 -12.76
C GLY A 149 17.78 5.35 -12.29
N ILE A 150 17.62 6.68 -12.31
CA ILE A 150 16.36 7.37 -12.01
C ILE A 150 15.28 6.97 -13.01
N LEU A 151 15.60 6.98 -14.31
CA LEU A 151 14.66 6.70 -15.38
C LEU A 151 14.07 5.29 -15.27
N PHE A 152 14.91 4.26 -15.20
CA PHE A 152 14.44 2.88 -15.14
C PHE A 152 13.76 2.55 -13.82
N ALA A 153 14.18 3.16 -12.70
CA ALA A 153 13.43 3.04 -11.44
C ALA A 153 12.03 3.64 -11.56
N VAL A 154 11.87 4.82 -12.17
CA VAL A 154 10.54 5.40 -12.45
C VAL A 154 9.73 4.49 -13.37
N VAL A 155 10.31 3.93 -14.43
CA VAL A 155 9.63 2.96 -15.33
C VAL A 155 9.15 1.72 -14.56
N ALA A 156 9.99 1.13 -13.71
CA ALA A 156 9.60 0.03 -12.83
C ALA A 156 8.45 0.46 -11.90
N SER A 157 8.51 1.68 -11.37
CA SER A 157 7.47 2.22 -10.50
C SER A 157 6.13 2.44 -11.20
N LEU A 158 6.12 2.87 -12.47
CA LEU A 158 4.89 2.97 -13.25
C LEU A 158 4.27 1.59 -13.46
N GLY A 159 5.08 0.55 -13.73
CA GLY A 159 4.61 -0.83 -13.82
C GLY A 159 4.01 -1.34 -12.51
N TYR A 160 4.74 -1.17 -11.41
CA TYR A 160 4.29 -1.57 -10.08
C TYR A 160 2.99 -0.85 -9.68
N THR A 161 2.91 0.45 -9.95
CA THR A 161 1.74 1.27 -9.56
C THR A 161 0.53 0.99 -10.45
N THR A 162 0.72 0.58 -11.70
CA THR A 162 -0.39 0.11 -12.55
C THR A 162 -1.13 -1.06 -11.87
N VAL A 163 -0.40 -2.01 -11.27
CA VAL A 163 -1.00 -3.10 -10.50
C VAL A 163 -1.69 -2.60 -9.23
N LEU A 164 -1.06 -1.70 -8.45
CA LEU A 164 -1.68 -1.13 -7.26
C LEU A 164 -2.99 -0.38 -7.57
N ASN A 165 -3.01 0.42 -8.64
CA ASN A 165 -4.19 1.17 -9.08
C ASN A 165 -5.31 0.25 -9.57
N LEU A 166 -4.98 -0.83 -10.29
CA LEU A 166 -5.96 -1.82 -10.75
C LEU A 166 -6.60 -2.56 -9.57
N TYR A 167 -5.80 -3.00 -8.59
CA TYR A 167 -6.34 -3.58 -7.35
C TYR A 167 -7.22 -2.57 -6.59
N TYR A 168 -6.79 -1.31 -6.46
CA TYR A 168 -7.59 -0.28 -5.80
C TYR A 168 -8.98 -0.08 -6.45
N VAL A 169 -9.06 -0.07 -7.78
CA VAL A 169 -10.36 0.00 -8.50
C VAL A 169 -11.16 -1.29 -8.31
N TYR A 170 -10.50 -2.46 -8.37
CA TYR A 170 -11.15 -3.76 -8.19
C TYR A 170 -11.78 -3.92 -6.80
N ASP A 171 -11.07 -3.50 -5.75
CA ASP A 171 -11.55 -3.57 -4.36
C ASP A 171 -12.70 -2.58 -4.09
N ASN A 172 -12.89 -1.55 -4.93
CA ASN A 172 -13.86 -0.47 -4.72
C ASN A 172 -14.78 -0.32 -5.95
N PRO A 173 -15.67 -1.28 -6.25
CA PRO A 173 -16.53 -1.25 -7.44
C PRO A 173 -17.55 -0.09 -7.43
N SER A 174 -17.91 0.42 -6.26
CA SER A 174 -18.81 1.58 -6.07
C SER A 174 -18.07 2.91 -5.88
N LEU A 175 -16.77 2.95 -6.20
CA LEU A 175 -15.92 4.14 -6.04
C LEU A 175 -16.39 5.32 -6.89
N ASP A 176 -16.47 6.50 -6.28
CA ASP A 176 -16.58 7.76 -7.01
C ASP A 176 -15.36 7.97 -7.94
N LEU A 177 -15.61 8.18 -9.24
CA LEU A 177 -14.55 8.23 -10.25
C LEU A 177 -13.65 9.46 -10.09
N ALA A 178 -14.16 10.58 -9.56
CA ALA A 178 -13.33 11.75 -9.28
C ALA A 178 -12.37 11.49 -8.12
N VAL A 179 -12.85 10.85 -7.04
CA VAL A 179 -11.99 10.35 -5.95
C VAL A 179 -11.00 9.31 -6.48
N GLY A 180 -11.43 8.45 -7.40
CA GLY A 180 -10.60 7.44 -8.06
C GLY A 180 -9.45 8.02 -8.88
N VAL A 181 -9.73 8.97 -9.78
CA VAL A 181 -8.72 9.70 -10.57
C VAL A 181 -7.68 10.35 -9.67
N ILE A 182 -8.12 10.98 -8.57
CA ILE A 182 -7.24 11.58 -7.59
C ILE A 182 -6.37 10.51 -6.92
N ARG A 183 -6.95 9.47 -6.31
CA ARG A 183 -6.20 8.36 -5.65
C ARG A 183 -5.16 7.71 -6.56
N VAL A 184 -5.54 7.40 -7.79
CA VAL A 184 -4.69 6.77 -8.81
C VAL A 184 -3.53 7.71 -9.22
N THR A 185 -3.81 9.00 -9.39
CA THR A 185 -2.78 10.00 -9.71
C THR A 185 -1.79 10.17 -8.55
N ILE A 186 -2.29 10.33 -7.32
CA ILE A 186 -1.47 10.45 -6.11
C ILE A 186 -0.54 9.25 -5.96
N THR A 187 -1.09 8.04 -6.06
CA THR A 187 -0.35 6.80 -5.87
C THR A 187 0.76 6.72 -6.91
N THR A 188 0.46 7.02 -8.18
CA THR A 188 1.45 7.05 -9.27
C THR A 188 2.56 8.07 -9.03
N LEU A 189 2.22 9.31 -8.65
CA LEU A 189 3.21 10.36 -8.41
C LEU A 189 4.09 10.07 -7.19
N SER A 190 3.50 9.57 -6.09
CA SER A 190 4.23 9.23 -4.87
C SER A 190 5.17 8.04 -5.07
N GLN A 191 4.71 7.01 -5.79
CA GLN A 191 5.53 5.85 -6.12
C GLN A 191 6.71 6.23 -7.03
N ALA A 192 6.46 7.02 -8.09
CA ALA A 192 7.53 7.55 -8.96
C ALA A 192 8.51 8.42 -8.16
N ALA A 193 8.03 9.18 -7.18
CA ALA A 193 8.83 9.96 -6.26
C ALA A 193 9.83 9.13 -5.44
N PHE A 194 9.39 8.03 -4.83
CA PHE A 194 10.29 7.11 -4.10
C PHE A 194 11.26 6.41 -5.05
N ALA A 195 10.80 6.06 -6.25
CA ALA A 195 11.63 5.44 -7.26
C ALA A 195 12.73 6.37 -7.79
N CYS A 196 12.52 7.69 -7.83
CA CYS A 196 13.62 8.64 -8.11
C CYS A 196 14.74 8.57 -7.06
N VAL A 197 14.40 8.37 -5.77
CA VAL A 197 15.39 8.20 -4.70
C VAL A 197 16.15 6.88 -4.90
N LEU A 198 15.43 5.78 -5.08
CA LEU A 198 16.01 4.46 -5.33
C LEU A 198 16.94 4.48 -6.55
N GLY A 199 16.47 5.03 -7.67
CA GLY A 199 17.19 5.12 -8.94
C GLY A 199 18.41 6.04 -8.90
N TYR A 200 18.38 7.12 -8.11
CA TYR A 200 19.55 7.98 -7.88
C TYR A 200 20.70 7.18 -7.26
N PHE A 201 20.43 6.41 -6.21
CA PHE A 201 21.44 5.54 -5.59
C PHE A 201 21.86 4.38 -6.49
N LEU A 202 20.93 3.84 -7.29
CA LEU A 202 21.23 2.81 -8.29
C LEU A 202 22.23 3.31 -9.35
N GLY A 203 22.01 4.51 -9.88
CA GLY A 203 22.92 5.16 -10.83
C GLY A 203 24.30 5.43 -10.22
N ARG A 204 24.34 5.96 -8.99
CA ARG A 204 25.61 6.21 -8.27
C ARG A 204 26.40 4.93 -8.02
N ALA A 205 25.75 3.85 -7.57
CA ALA A 205 26.41 2.56 -7.36
C ALA A 205 27.15 2.04 -8.61
N LYS A 206 26.58 2.22 -9.82
CA LYS A 206 27.19 1.72 -11.08
C LYS A 206 28.39 2.55 -11.57
N PHE A 207 28.43 3.85 -11.26
CA PHE A 207 29.35 4.81 -11.89
C PHE A 207 30.29 5.55 -10.92
N GLU A 208 29.97 5.58 -9.63
CA GLU A 208 30.85 6.12 -8.58
C GLU A 208 31.61 5.04 -7.82
N GLY A 209 31.17 3.78 -7.92
CA GLY A 209 31.61 2.68 -7.07
C GLY A 209 30.81 2.67 -5.75
N ASP A 210 31.28 1.86 -4.78
CA ASP A 210 30.67 1.78 -3.44
C ASP A 210 29.21 1.25 -3.45
N ASP A 211 28.94 0.26 -4.30
CA ASP A 211 27.66 -0.45 -4.41
C ASP A 211 27.16 -0.99 -3.05
N ILE A 212 28.07 -1.51 -2.22
CA ILE A 212 27.81 -2.02 -0.87
C ILE A 212 27.20 -0.98 0.10
N VAL A 213 27.46 0.31 -0.07
CA VAL A 213 26.83 1.39 0.73
C VAL A 213 25.69 2.06 -0.04
N GLN A 214 25.89 2.37 -1.33
CA GLN A 214 24.91 3.13 -2.09
C GLN A 214 23.60 2.35 -2.28
N LEU A 215 23.64 1.06 -2.63
CA LEU A 215 22.42 0.29 -2.89
C LEU A 215 21.57 0.07 -1.62
N PRO A 216 22.12 -0.36 -0.46
CA PRO A 216 21.32 -0.48 0.76
C PRO A 216 20.77 0.87 1.23
N LYS A 217 21.55 1.94 1.12
CA LYS A 217 21.11 3.29 1.46
C LYS A 217 19.93 3.76 0.59
N GLY A 218 19.98 3.48 -0.71
CA GLY A 218 18.88 3.77 -1.65
C GLY A 218 17.61 3.00 -1.33
N LEU A 219 17.74 1.69 -1.11
CA LEU A 219 16.60 0.83 -0.76
C LEU A 219 15.96 1.25 0.57
N VAL A 220 16.75 1.43 1.63
CA VAL A 220 16.26 1.80 2.96
C VAL A 220 15.59 3.18 2.94
N LEU A 221 16.19 4.18 2.28
CA LEU A 221 15.61 5.52 2.23
C LEU A 221 14.32 5.57 1.41
N ALA A 222 14.26 4.89 0.25
CA ALA A 222 13.04 4.79 -0.53
C ALA A 222 11.94 4.04 0.26
N ALA A 223 12.28 2.94 0.92
CA ALA A 223 11.33 2.12 1.69
C ALA A 223 10.76 2.89 2.89
N LEU A 224 11.60 3.68 3.59
CA LEU A 224 11.16 4.57 4.66
C LEU A 224 10.19 5.64 4.14
N LEU A 225 10.51 6.31 3.02
CA LEU A 225 9.64 7.34 2.45
C LEU A 225 8.28 6.76 1.98
N ASN A 226 8.29 5.61 1.32
CA ASN A 226 7.08 4.91 0.89
C ASN A 226 6.24 4.43 2.09
N GLY A 227 6.88 3.88 3.12
CA GLY A 227 6.22 3.47 4.35
C GLY A 227 5.60 4.63 5.13
N ILE A 228 6.33 5.74 5.31
CA ILE A 228 5.82 6.95 5.97
C ILE A 228 4.64 7.55 5.19
N PHE A 229 4.71 7.56 3.86
CA PHE A 229 3.59 8.02 3.03
C PHE A 229 2.37 7.10 3.13
N THR A 230 2.57 5.78 3.09
CA THR A 230 1.51 4.79 3.25
C THR A 230 0.83 4.94 4.61
N PHE A 231 1.62 5.02 5.68
CA PHE A 231 1.16 5.32 7.04
C PHE A 231 0.34 6.61 7.11
N GLY A 232 0.88 7.72 6.62
CA GLY A 232 0.19 9.01 6.63
C GLY A 232 -1.11 9.01 5.83
N ARG A 233 -1.16 8.25 4.72
CA ARG A 233 -2.37 8.08 3.90
C ARG A 233 -3.45 7.27 4.63
N GLU A 234 -3.11 6.21 5.37
CA GLU A 234 -4.11 5.43 6.12
C GLU A 234 -4.61 6.15 7.37
N GLN A 235 -3.72 6.82 8.11
CA GLN A 235 -4.10 7.70 9.24
C GLN A 235 -5.14 8.76 8.86
N VAL A 236 -5.12 9.25 7.62
CA VAL A 236 -6.17 10.16 7.12
C VAL A 236 -7.46 9.39 6.84
N ASN A 237 -7.39 8.26 6.12
CA ASN A 237 -8.58 7.50 5.72
C ASN A 237 -9.41 7.04 6.93
N GLN A 238 -8.76 6.78 8.06
CA GLN A 238 -9.41 6.44 9.33
C GLN A 238 -10.05 7.66 10.03
N LYS A 239 -9.45 8.85 9.96
CA LYS A 239 -9.79 10.01 10.82
C LYS A 239 -10.69 11.04 10.14
N PHE A 240 -10.71 11.07 8.82
CA PHE A 240 -11.51 12.00 8.04
C PHE A 240 -12.40 11.21 7.09
N GLU A 241 -13.68 11.56 7.04
CA GLU A 241 -14.54 11.16 5.92
C GLU A 241 -13.81 11.47 4.60
N ILE A 242 -13.86 10.52 3.66
CA ILE A 242 -13.14 10.55 2.38
C ILE A 242 -13.81 11.58 1.46
N ASN A 243 -13.58 12.84 1.78
CA ASN A 243 -14.04 14.00 1.03
C ASN A 243 -12.93 14.47 0.09
N LEU A 244 -13.36 15.03 -1.04
CA LEU A 244 -12.49 15.47 -2.14
C LEU A 244 -11.39 16.43 -1.64
N LEU A 245 -11.77 17.39 -0.79
CA LEU A 245 -10.88 18.44 -0.26
C LEU A 245 -9.80 17.88 0.68
N ASN A 246 -10.18 16.98 1.60
CA ASN A 246 -9.24 16.33 2.52
C ASN A 246 -8.21 15.53 1.73
N SER A 247 -8.70 14.74 0.76
CA SER A 247 -7.86 13.96 -0.14
C SER A 247 -6.87 14.86 -0.89
N LEU A 248 -7.32 15.98 -1.46
CA LEU A 248 -6.48 16.95 -2.19
C LEU A 248 -5.43 17.64 -1.30
N PHE A 249 -5.77 18.03 -0.07
CA PHE A 249 -4.86 18.74 0.82
C PHE A 249 -3.56 17.95 1.10
N ILE A 250 -3.70 16.65 1.35
CA ILE A 250 -2.55 15.75 1.61
C ILE A 250 -1.66 15.62 0.39
N VAL A 251 -2.23 15.62 -0.82
CA VAL A 251 -1.47 15.59 -2.08
C VAL A 251 -0.62 16.84 -2.19
N VAL A 252 -1.22 18.01 -1.98
CA VAL A 252 -0.54 19.29 -2.10
C VAL A 252 0.57 19.39 -1.05
N ALA A 253 0.29 19.01 0.20
CA ALA A 253 1.27 18.98 1.28
C ALA A 253 2.43 18.00 0.98
N PHE A 254 2.12 16.77 0.60
CA PHE A 254 3.13 15.74 0.30
C PHE A 254 3.97 16.11 -0.93
N ALA A 255 3.32 16.54 -2.01
CA ALA A 255 4.01 16.98 -3.23
C ALA A 255 4.89 18.22 -2.98
N ALA A 256 4.43 19.19 -2.17
CA ALA A 256 5.22 20.36 -1.81
C ALA A 256 6.48 20.02 -1.01
N VAL A 257 6.46 18.96 -0.19
CA VAL A 257 7.64 18.50 0.56
C VAL A 257 8.56 17.62 -0.30
N VAL A 258 8.00 16.71 -1.09
CA VAL A 258 8.75 15.63 -1.73
C VAL A 258 9.26 16.00 -3.14
N LEU A 259 8.50 16.76 -3.93
CA LEU A 259 8.94 17.17 -5.27
C LEU A 259 10.22 18.02 -5.26
N PRO A 260 10.45 18.99 -4.35
CA PRO A 260 11.72 19.72 -4.29
C PRO A 260 12.92 18.83 -4.00
N GLY A 261 12.76 17.82 -3.13
CA GLY A 261 13.81 16.85 -2.81
C GLY A 261 14.20 16.01 -4.02
N ILE A 262 13.21 15.48 -4.74
CA ILE A 262 13.42 14.73 -5.99
C ILE A 262 14.07 15.60 -7.04
N PHE A 263 13.59 16.83 -7.20
CA PHE A 263 14.11 17.78 -8.17
C PHE A 263 15.60 18.06 -7.92
N ALA A 264 16.01 18.24 -6.65
CA ALA A 264 17.40 18.37 -6.27
C ALA A 264 18.24 17.10 -6.58
N LEU A 265 17.68 15.89 -6.38
CA LEU A 265 18.34 14.64 -6.76
C LEU A 265 18.50 14.49 -8.28
N MET A 266 17.46 14.80 -9.05
CA MET A 266 17.48 14.77 -10.52
C MET A 266 18.49 15.78 -11.09
N GLN A 267 18.52 17.00 -10.56
CA GLN A 267 19.56 17.98 -10.93
C GLN A 267 20.97 17.48 -10.60
N ARG A 268 21.18 16.89 -9.41
CA ARG A 268 22.48 16.31 -9.04
C ARG A 268 22.91 15.19 -9.98
N ALA A 269 22.03 14.28 -10.34
CA ALA A 269 22.32 13.20 -11.31
C ALA A 269 22.60 13.75 -12.72
N ALA A 270 21.80 14.71 -13.19
CA ALA A 270 21.95 15.30 -14.53
C ALA A 270 23.25 16.14 -14.69
N MET A 271 23.82 16.63 -13.58
CA MET A 271 25.09 17.37 -13.57
C MET A 271 26.32 16.45 -13.54
N GLN A 272 26.15 15.13 -13.34
CA GLN A 272 27.28 14.19 -13.32
C GLN A 272 27.61 13.73 -14.75
N PRO A 273 28.88 13.84 -15.20
CA PRO A 273 29.26 13.38 -16.53
C PRO A 273 29.14 11.84 -16.64
N PRO A 274 28.86 11.30 -17.84
CA PRO A 274 28.90 9.86 -18.07
C PRO A 274 30.29 9.33 -17.75
N ARG A 275 30.37 8.34 -16.85
CA ARG A 275 31.61 7.65 -16.48
C ARG A 275 31.65 6.28 -17.14
N LYS A 276 32.86 5.75 -17.32
CA LYS A 276 33.03 4.32 -17.60
C LYS A 276 32.41 3.52 -16.46
N ILE A 277 31.78 2.40 -16.80
CA ILE A 277 31.30 1.42 -15.81
C ILE A 277 32.52 0.99 -14.99
N LEU A 278 32.40 1.07 -13.67
CA LEU A 278 33.41 0.54 -12.76
C LEU A 278 33.05 -0.94 -12.50
N GLU A 279 33.93 -1.86 -12.91
CA GLU A 279 33.73 -3.29 -12.63
C GLU A 279 33.89 -3.55 -11.13
N THR A 280 32.77 -3.56 -10.38
CA THR A 280 32.79 -3.92 -8.97
C THR A 280 32.85 -5.45 -8.82
N ARG A 281 33.96 -5.93 -8.25
CA ARG A 281 34.26 -7.36 -8.00
C ARG A 281 33.28 -8.05 -7.01
N SER A 282 32.25 -7.35 -6.55
CA SER A 282 31.35 -7.70 -5.43
C SER A 282 29.86 -7.72 -5.80
N ASP A 283 29.53 -7.57 -7.09
CA ASP A 283 28.17 -7.30 -7.56
C ASP A 283 27.12 -8.36 -7.13
N HIS A 284 27.52 -9.62 -7.01
CA HIS A 284 26.66 -10.71 -6.51
C HIS A 284 26.49 -10.71 -4.98
N PHE A 285 27.53 -10.32 -4.23
CA PHE A 285 27.49 -10.24 -2.76
C PHE A 285 26.55 -9.12 -2.29
N VAL A 286 26.57 -7.96 -2.96
CA VAL A 286 25.68 -6.84 -2.61
C VAL A 286 24.21 -7.20 -2.86
N ALA A 287 23.91 -7.99 -3.91
CA ALA A 287 22.56 -8.52 -4.12
C ALA A 287 22.09 -9.40 -2.93
N TRP A 288 22.95 -10.27 -2.40
CA TRP A 288 22.66 -11.07 -1.21
C TRP A 288 22.50 -10.22 0.06
N VAL A 289 23.28 -9.15 0.23
CA VAL A 289 23.10 -8.19 1.34
C VAL A 289 21.73 -7.52 1.28
N LEU A 290 21.27 -7.09 0.10
CA LEU A 290 19.96 -6.46 -0.08
C LEU A 290 18.79 -7.43 0.14
N ILE A 291 18.94 -8.69 -0.31
CA ILE A 291 17.99 -9.77 0.02
C ILE A 291 17.97 -9.98 1.54
N GLY A 292 19.13 -10.04 2.20
CA GLY A 292 19.25 -10.20 3.65
C GLY A 292 18.56 -9.09 4.44
N ILE A 293 18.82 -7.82 4.09
CA ILE A 293 18.16 -6.65 4.69
C ILE A 293 16.64 -6.73 4.51
N THR A 294 16.19 -7.09 3.31
CA THR A 294 14.75 -7.26 2.99
C THR A 294 14.13 -8.36 3.84
N LEU A 295 14.75 -9.53 3.94
CA LEU A 295 14.28 -10.65 4.77
C LEU A 295 14.27 -10.33 6.27
N VAL A 296 15.26 -9.59 6.77
CA VAL A 296 15.29 -9.13 8.17
C VAL A 296 14.14 -8.16 8.45
N ALA A 297 13.89 -7.20 7.57
CA ALA A 297 12.77 -6.28 7.71
C ALA A 297 11.41 -6.99 7.64
N LEU A 298 11.23 -7.95 6.72
CA LEU A 298 10.02 -8.78 6.63
C LEU A 298 9.84 -9.69 7.86
N GLY A 299 10.93 -10.23 8.42
CA GLY A 299 10.91 -10.99 9.67
C GLY A 299 10.50 -10.13 10.88
N ALA A 300 11.01 -8.90 10.96
CA ALA A 300 10.56 -7.92 11.95
C ALA A 300 9.08 -7.53 11.73
N GLY A 301 8.65 -7.36 10.48
CA GLY A 301 7.24 -7.16 10.12
C GLY A 301 6.34 -8.33 10.52
N TRP A 302 6.83 -9.58 10.44
CA TRP A 302 6.10 -10.76 10.89
C TRP A 302 5.97 -10.80 12.42
N TYR A 303 7.01 -10.41 13.15
CA TYR A 303 6.94 -10.22 14.60
C TYR A 303 5.90 -9.15 14.99
N VAL A 304 5.89 -8.01 14.28
CA VAL A 304 4.88 -6.94 14.47
C VAL A 304 3.47 -7.47 14.19
N LYS A 305 3.26 -8.20 13.09
CA LYS A 305 1.99 -8.86 12.76
C LYS A 305 1.53 -9.79 13.88
N ASN A 306 2.40 -10.66 14.40
CA ASN A 306 2.03 -11.59 15.47
C ASN A 306 1.75 -10.86 16.80
N SER A 307 2.49 -9.79 17.10
CA SER A 307 2.21 -8.89 18.23
C SER A 307 0.83 -8.23 18.10
N ALA A 308 0.48 -7.81 16.88
CA ALA A 308 -0.84 -7.28 16.54
C ALA A 308 -1.96 -8.33 16.74
N GLU A 309 -1.79 -9.53 16.20
CA GLU A 309 -2.80 -10.59 16.16
C GLU A 309 -3.11 -11.20 17.53
N ASN A 310 -2.11 -11.28 18.41
CA ASN A 310 -2.28 -11.83 19.76
C ASN A 310 -2.75 -10.80 20.80
N ARG A 311 -3.02 -9.54 20.40
CA ARG A 311 -3.64 -8.55 21.29
C ARG A 311 -5.12 -8.83 21.47
N THR A 312 -5.61 -8.55 22.68
CA THR A 312 -7.03 -8.53 23.00
C THR A 312 -7.47 -7.12 23.41
N ARG A 313 -8.72 -6.77 23.09
CA ARG A 313 -9.43 -5.58 23.59
C ARG A 313 -10.49 -6.05 24.58
N ALA A 314 -10.67 -5.31 25.68
CA ALA A 314 -11.77 -5.54 26.61
C ALA A 314 -13.00 -4.74 26.16
N PHE A 315 -14.18 -5.36 26.22
CA PHE A 315 -15.47 -4.71 26.12
C PHE A 315 -16.16 -4.78 27.48
N GLN A 316 -16.79 -3.68 27.89
CA GLN A 316 -17.65 -3.59 29.07
C GLN A 316 -18.92 -2.82 28.71
N SER A 317 -20.10 -3.40 28.99
CA SER A 317 -21.40 -2.73 28.83
C SER A 317 -22.01 -2.34 30.17
N THR A 318 -22.06 -1.04 30.45
CA THR A 318 -22.65 -0.48 31.67
C THR A 318 -24.16 -0.69 31.78
N ALA A 319 -24.85 -0.95 30.65
CA ALA A 319 -26.28 -1.20 30.61
C ALA A 319 -26.64 -2.67 30.91
N ASN A 320 -25.77 -3.62 30.55
CA ASN A 320 -26.08 -5.05 30.53
C ASN A 320 -25.15 -5.90 31.43
N GLY A 321 -24.17 -5.32 32.12
CA GLY A 321 -23.23 -6.04 33.00
C GLY A 321 -22.25 -6.98 32.29
N ILE A 322 -22.13 -6.90 30.95
CA ILE A 322 -21.31 -7.82 30.15
C ILE A 322 -19.87 -7.33 30.12
N SER A 323 -18.91 -8.17 30.52
CA SER A 323 -17.47 -7.96 30.27
C SER A 323 -16.81 -9.14 29.57
N LEU A 324 -16.06 -8.88 28.50
CA LEU A 324 -15.37 -9.89 27.72
C LEU A 324 -14.10 -9.33 27.07
N MET A 325 -13.10 -10.18 26.80
CA MET A 325 -11.98 -9.82 25.94
C MET A 325 -12.12 -10.49 24.58
N PHE A 326 -11.93 -9.71 23.52
CA PHE A 326 -11.99 -10.16 22.12
C PHE A 326 -10.69 -9.83 21.38
N PRO A 327 -10.33 -10.55 20.29
CA PRO A 327 -9.14 -10.25 19.51
C PRO A 327 -9.17 -8.80 19.04
N ALA A 328 -8.08 -8.05 19.27
CA ALA A 328 -8.08 -6.61 19.07
C ALA A 328 -8.37 -6.18 17.62
N TYR A 329 -8.17 -7.11 16.68
CA TYR A 329 -8.35 -6.91 15.24
C TYR A 329 -9.79 -7.15 14.76
N TRP A 330 -10.69 -7.63 15.61
CA TRP A 330 -12.12 -7.65 15.30
C TRP A 330 -12.70 -6.23 15.43
N SER A 331 -13.61 -5.89 14.53
CA SER A 331 -14.38 -4.65 14.64
C SER A 331 -15.61 -4.85 15.53
N GLN A 332 -15.96 -3.84 16.32
CA GLN A 332 -17.24 -3.81 17.02
C GLN A 332 -18.30 -3.22 16.09
N GLY A 333 -19.42 -3.94 15.91
CA GLY A 333 -20.56 -3.49 15.11
C GLY A 333 -21.74 -3.07 15.99
N SER A 334 -22.61 -2.25 15.42
CA SER A 334 -23.97 -2.01 15.93
C SER A 334 -24.96 -2.54 14.90
N GLU A 335 -25.67 -3.61 15.24
CA GLU A 335 -26.79 -4.10 14.43
C GLU A 335 -28.11 -3.80 15.13
N GLU A 336 -29.17 -3.55 14.36
CA GLU A 336 -30.44 -3.11 14.91
C GLU A 336 -31.10 -4.23 15.74
N GLY A 337 -31.30 -3.96 17.04
CA GLY A 337 -31.75 -4.96 18.01
C GLY A 337 -30.66 -5.90 18.55
N ALA A 338 -29.37 -5.70 18.24
CA ALA A 338 -28.27 -6.45 18.86
C ALA A 338 -27.79 -5.81 20.17
N LEU A 339 -27.51 -6.64 21.19
CA LEU A 339 -26.93 -6.21 22.48
C LEU A 339 -25.44 -5.88 22.33
N VAL A 340 -24.72 -6.71 21.56
CA VAL A 340 -23.32 -6.53 21.13
C VAL A 340 -23.12 -7.28 19.82
N ALA A 341 -22.37 -6.69 18.88
CA ALA A 341 -21.86 -7.39 17.71
C ALA A 341 -20.34 -7.20 17.53
N PHE A 342 -19.63 -8.25 17.10
CA PHE A 342 -18.23 -8.20 16.71
C PHE A 342 -18.04 -8.93 15.39
N SER A 343 -17.30 -8.35 14.44
CA SER A 343 -17.01 -9.00 13.17
C SER A 343 -15.51 -9.28 13.05
N ASP A 344 -15.16 -10.50 12.68
CA ASP A 344 -13.80 -10.81 12.26
C ASP A 344 -13.60 -10.34 10.80
N PRO A 345 -12.78 -9.32 10.50
CA PRO A 345 -12.51 -8.93 9.11
C PRO A 345 -11.85 -10.04 8.27
N ARG A 346 -11.44 -11.15 8.91
CA ARG A 346 -10.70 -12.27 8.33
C ARG A 346 -11.57 -13.43 7.86
N GLY A 347 -12.88 -13.41 8.14
CA GLY A 347 -13.81 -14.48 7.78
C GLY A 347 -15.27 -14.01 7.86
N SER A 348 -16.22 -14.83 7.41
CA SER A 348 -17.65 -14.50 7.46
C SER A 348 -18.27 -14.60 8.87
N THR A 349 -17.45 -14.56 9.93
CA THR A 349 -17.87 -14.76 11.31
C THR A 349 -18.13 -13.42 11.97
N THR A 350 -19.40 -13.00 11.94
CA THR A 350 -19.92 -11.92 12.78
C THR A 350 -20.68 -12.55 13.96
N PHE A 351 -20.27 -12.22 15.17
CA PHE A 351 -21.00 -12.47 16.41
C PHE A 351 -22.11 -11.43 16.52
N VAL A 352 -23.38 -11.84 16.73
CA VAL A 352 -24.51 -10.91 16.88
C VAL A 352 -25.50 -11.41 17.94
N SER A 353 -25.28 -11.01 19.19
CA SER A 353 -26.26 -11.28 20.26
C SER A 353 -27.53 -10.45 20.07
N ARG A 354 -28.68 -11.07 19.75
CA ARG A 354 -30.01 -10.42 19.73
C ARG A 354 -30.96 -11.06 20.78
N PRO A 355 -31.79 -10.28 21.49
CA PRO A 355 -32.74 -10.83 22.46
C PRO A 355 -34.01 -11.35 21.78
N ARG A 356 -34.54 -12.50 22.24
CA ARG A 356 -35.84 -13.03 21.77
C ARG A 356 -36.98 -12.43 22.57
N ALA A 357 -38.10 -12.14 21.91
CA ALA A 357 -39.34 -11.75 22.57
C ALA A 357 -39.77 -12.78 23.62
N GLY A 358 -40.14 -12.31 24.82
CA GLY A 358 -40.60 -13.14 25.94
C GLY A 358 -39.52 -13.59 26.94
N MET A 359 -38.25 -13.23 26.76
CA MET A 359 -37.22 -13.40 27.80
C MET A 359 -37.15 -12.18 28.71
N ASP A 360 -37.21 -12.42 30.03
CA ASP A 360 -37.08 -11.41 31.06
C ASP A 360 -35.61 -11.03 31.26
N MET A 361 -35.27 -9.77 30.95
CA MET A 361 -33.92 -9.22 31.12
C MET A 361 -33.59 -8.82 32.57
N SER A 362 -34.56 -8.83 33.48
CA SER A 362 -34.34 -8.48 34.89
C SER A 362 -33.72 -9.62 35.71
N ALA A 363 -33.83 -10.86 35.22
CA ALA A 363 -33.15 -12.01 35.79
C ALA A 363 -31.76 -12.19 35.17
N SER A 364 -30.75 -12.40 36.01
CA SER A 364 -29.35 -12.65 35.61
C SER A 364 -29.17 -14.04 34.96
N VAL A 365 -29.76 -14.21 33.78
CA VAL A 365 -29.58 -15.36 32.88
C VAL A 365 -28.53 -14.97 31.84
N PRO A 366 -27.29 -15.48 31.93
CA PRO A 366 -26.23 -14.92 31.10
C PRO A 366 -26.24 -15.54 29.70
N VAL A 367 -27.24 -15.14 28.88
CA VAL A 367 -27.24 -15.13 27.40
C VAL A 367 -27.73 -16.47 26.70
N VAL A 368 -28.97 -16.58 26.10
CA VAL A 368 -29.59 -17.74 25.30
C VAL A 368 -29.89 -17.42 23.79
N VAL A 369 -29.72 -18.34 22.80
CA VAL A 369 -29.76 -18.07 21.34
C VAL A 369 -30.98 -18.54 20.61
N ILE A 370 -31.29 -17.81 19.53
CA ILE A 370 -31.98 -18.33 18.35
C ILE A 370 -31.41 -17.69 17.06
N GLY A 371 -30.86 -18.50 16.14
CA GLY A 371 -30.44 -18.05 14.80
C GLY A 371 -29.00 -18.45 14.45
N GLU A 372 -28.29 -17.58 13.73
CA GLU A 372 -26.83 -17.65 13.54
C GLU A 372 -26.08 -17.24 14.81
N ASP A 373 -26.28 -17.97 15.91
CA ASP A 373 -25.41 -18.03 17.11
C ASP A 373 -25.70 -19.38 17.86
N VAL A 374 -25.12 -19.69 19.03
CA VAL A 374 -25.44 -20.83 19.97
C VAL A 374 -25.19 -20.34 21.39
N LEU A 375 -25.92 -20.68 22.46
CA LEU A 375 -25.77 -19.99 23.75
C LEU A 375 -26.11 -20.93 24.98
N TRP A 376 -25.21 -21.16 25.98
CA TRP A 376 -25.14 -22.38 26.86
C TRP A 376 -24.53 -22.26 28.32
N LEU A 377 -25.15 -22.77 29.43
CA LEU A 377 -24.88 -22.43 30.88
C LEU A 377 -23.79 -23.27 31.60
N LYS A 378 -22.79 -22.63 32.24
CA LYS A 378 -21.86 -23.21 33.23
C LYS A 378 -21.76 -22.38 34.54
N GLY A 379 -22.53 -22.79 35.56
CA GLY A 379 -22.62 -22.17 36.89
C GLY A 379 -23.97 -21.48 37.05
N GLN A 380 -23.97 -20.19 37.35
CA GLN A 380 -25.03 -19.29 36.89
C GLN A 380 -24.71 -18.63 35.52
N LYS A 381 -23.51 -18.83 34.93
CA LYS A 381 -23.03 -18.20 33.68
C LYS A 381 -23.49 -18.94 32.43
N LEU A 382 -23.70 -18.32 31.24
CA LEU A 382 -24.10 -18.98 29.96
C LEU A 382 -23.26 -18.38 28.75
N PHE A 383 -22.97 -19.17 27.68
CA PHE A 383 -21.78 -19.08 26.78
C PHE A 383 -22.04 -19.34 25.28
N ILE A 384 -21.42 -18.59 24.35
CA ILE A 384 -22.04 -18.25 23.04
C ILE A 384 -21.23 -18.56 21.75
N PHE A 385 -21.80 -19.15 20.65
CA PHE A 385 -21.11 -19.56 19.39
C PHE A 385 -21.95 -19.66 18.07
N SER A 386 -21.87 -18.71 17.13
CA SER A 386 -22.39 -18.92 15.75
C SER A 386 -21.55 -19.80 14.84
N ARG A 387 -22.23 -20.46 13.89
CA ARG A 387 -21.64 -20.85 12.62
C ARG A 387 -22.66 -21.14 11.50
N GLN A 388 -22.79 -20.21 10.54
CA GLN A 388 -22.74 -20.60 9.12
C GLN A 388 -21.33 -20.22 8.59
N GLY A 389 -20.48 -21.11 8.06
CA GLY A 389 -20.64 -22.56 7.86
C GLY A 389 -19.34 -23.31 7.51
N ASP A 390 -18.14 -22.84 7.91
CA ASP A 390 -16.86 -23.50 7.55
C ASP A 390 -16.24 -24.30 8.72
N ALA A 391 -16.20 -25.64 8.58
CA ALA A 391 -15.50 -26.60 9.46
C ALA A 391 -14.07 -26.13 9.83
N THR A 392 -13.37 -25.62 8.83
CA THR A 392 -11.94 -25.28 8.82
C THR A 392 -11.62 -23.95 9.52
N ALA A 393 -12.59 -23.05 9.67
CA ALA A 393 -12.40 -21.78 10.38
C ALA A 393 -12.34 -21.98 11.92
N PHE A 394 -13.21 -22.82 12.48
CA PHE A 394 -13.25 -23.09 13.92
C PHE A 394 -11.96 -23.75 14.42
N ALA A 395 -11.45 -24.75 13.70
CA ALA A 395 -10.18 -25.41 14.05
C ALA A 395 -8.99 -24.44 14.01
N ARG A 396 -8.98 -23.46 13.09
CA ARG A 396 -7.95 -22.41 13.03
C ARG A 396 -8.05 -21.39 14.17
N LEU A 397 -9.25 -21.17 14.71
CA LEU A 397 -9.53 -20.17 15.74
C LEU A 397 -9.74 -20.80 17.14
N GLU A 398 -9.61 -22.12 17.30
CA GLU A 398 -10.01 -22.82 18.53
C GLU A 398 -9.31 -22.29 19.79
N ASN A 399 -8.01 -22.01 19.71
CA ASN A 399 -7.25 -21.42 20.82
C ASN A 399 -7.71 -19.98 21.13
N ILE A 400 -8.12 -19.22 20.11
CA ILE A 400 -8.66 -17.87 20.28
C ILE A 400 -10.03 -17.94 20.96
N TRP A 401 -10.90 -18.86 20.54
CA TRP A 401 -12.18 -19.13 21.20
C TRP A 401 -11.98 -19.58 22.65
N ARG A 402 -11.06 -20.51 22.93
CA ARG A 402 -10.74 -20.97 24.31
C ARG A 402 -10.27 -19.81 25.19
N ASN A 403 -9.42 -18.91 24.67
CA ASN A 403 -8.94 -17.73 25.39
C ASN A 403 -10.06 -16.69 25.59
N LEU A 404 -10.91 -16.46 24.59
CA LEU A 404 -12.08 -15.61 24.67
C LEU A 404 -12.99 -16.06 25.80
N LEU A 405 -13.37 -17.35 25.81
CA LEU A 405 -14.22 -17.98 26.82
C LEU A 405 -13.62 -17.92 28.23
N ALA A 406 -12.29 -18.06 28.35
CA ALA A 406 -11.58 -17.94 29.63
C ALA A 406 -11.51 -16.49 30.15
N SER A 407 -11.68 -15.49 29.28
CA SER A 407 -11.59 -14.07 29.63
C SER A 407 -12.90 -13.44 30.11
N VAL A 408 -14.06 -14.04 29.78
CA VAL A 408 -15.38 -13.50 30.11
C VAL A 408 -15.61 -13.48 31.63
N ARG A 409 -15.95 -12.30 32.16
CA ARG A 409 -16.37 -12.13 33.56
C ARG A 409 -17.76 -11.50 33.62
N LEU A 410 -18.51 -11.99 34.61
CA LEU A 410 -19.82 -11.50 34.99
C LEU A 410 -19.62 -11.01 36.42
N ASP A 411 -19.90 -9.74 36.65
CA ASP A 411 -19.85 -9.07 37.96
C ASP A 411 -21.27 -8.93 38.52
#